data_AF-A0A285MRT0-F1
#
_entry.id   AF-A0A285MRT0-F1
#
_cell.length_a   1.000
_cell.length_b   1.000
_cell.length_c   1.000
_cell.angle_alpha   90.00
_cell.angle_beta   90.00
_cell.angle_gamma   90.00
#
_symmetry.space_group_name_H-M   'P 1'
#
loop_
_entity.id
_entity.type
_entity.pdbx_description
1 polymer ?
#
loop_
_entity_poly.entity_id
_entity_poly.type
_entity_poly.pdbx_seq_one_letter_code
_entity_poly.pdbx_strand_id
1 'polypeptide(L)'
;MKDSSLPEYHQSIFHQLLEHASDLDCKLLLLEQILELGDSKEISLLKELENHTDPKISEKASQVKSKLLYKLGKPQEVENPLLPMNLCFLYDEFSISPAKVDKDLDFGVTLDIFESD
;
A
#
# COMPACT_ATOMS: atom_id res chain seq x y z
N MET A 1 20.06 -11.27 18.97
CA MET A 1 20.89 -10.38 18.15
C MET A 1 19.99 -9.85 17.05
N LYS A 2 19.77 -8.54 17.01
CA LYS A 2 18.97 -7.88 15.98
C LYS A 2 20.00 -7.34 15.00
N ASP A 3 20.37 -8.14 14.01
CA ASP A 3 21.40 -7.78 13.03
C ASP A 3 20.90 -6.59 12.20
N SER A 4 21.35 -5.41 12.60
CA SER A 4 21.13 -4.15 11.93
C SER A 4 22.15 -3.99 10.80
N SER A 5 21.75 -4.25 9.55
CA SER A 5 22.32 -3.54 8.38
C SER A 5 21.60 -3.77 7.05
N LEU A 6 20.75 -4.79 6.91
CA LEU A 6 20.10 -5.07 5.62
C LEU A 6 18.63 -4.62 5.58
N PRO A 7 18.20 -3.95 4.50
CA PRO A 7 16.80 -3.61 4.26
C PRO A 7 15.86 -4.82 4.36
N GLU A 8 14.65 -4.61 4.89
CA GLU A 8 13.68 -5.68 5.13
C GLU A 8 13.27 -6.42 3.86
N TYR A 9 13.30 -5.77 2.69
CA TYR A 9 12.95 -6.40 1.41
C TYR A 9 13.91 -7.55 1.03
N HIS A 10 15.14 -7.59 1.55
CA HIS A 10 16.06 -8.72 1.33
C HIS A 10 15.63 -10.02 2.01
N GLN A 11 14.66 -9.96 2.94
CA GLN A 11 14.08 -11.16 3.54
C GLN A 11 13.14 -11.89 2.58
N SER A 12 12.70 -11.24 1.50
CA SER A 12 11.86 -11.88 0.50
C SER A 12 12.70 -12.68 -0.49
N ILE A 13 12.33 -13.94 -0.71
CA ILE A 13 12.96 -14.79 -1.73
C ILE A 13 12.75 -14.22 -3.14
N PHE A 14 11.66 -13.49 -3.35
CA PHE A 14 11.31 -12.91 -4.65
C PHE A 14 12.19 -11.72 -5.01
N HIS A 15 12.86 -11.10 -4.04
CA HIS A 15 13.78 -9.99 -4.30
C HIS A 15 14.92 -10.42 -5.23
N GLN A 16 15.58 -11.54 -4.90
CA GLN A 16 16.69 -12.08 -5.72
C GLN A 16 16.21 -12.52 -7.11
N LEU A 17 15.00 -13.08 -7.20
CA LEU A 17 14.42 -13.49 -8.48
C LEU A 17 14.10 -12.29 -9.37
N LEU A 18 13.55 -11.22 -8.80
CA LEU A 18 13.20 -9.99 -9.52
C LEU A 18 14.45 -9.19 -9.94
N GLU A 19 15.49 -9.20 -9.11
CA GLU A 19 16.77 -8.55 -9.42
C GLU A 19 17.44 -9.17 -10.65
N HIS A 20 17.40 -10.50 -10.77
CA HIS A 20 18.03 -11.23 -11.87
C HIS A 20 17.10 -11.50 -13.06
N ALA A 21 15.81 -11.19 -12.97
CA ALA A 21 14.90 -11.28 -14.10
C ALA A 21 15.25 -10.20 -15.14
N SER A 22 15.64 -10.62 -16.35
CA SER A 22 15.94 -9.74 -17.48
C SER A 22 14.68 -9.11 -18.07
N ASP A 23 13.63 -9.91 -18.18
CA ASP A 23 12.45 -9.55 -18.97
C ASP A 23 11.32 -9.00 -18.10
N LEU A 24 10.65 -7.97 -18.63
CA LEU A 24 9.50 -7.36 -17.97
C LEU A 24 8.40 -8.38 -17.69
N ASP A 25 8.10 -9.25 -18.65
CA ASP A 25 7.06 -10.27 -18.51
C ASP A 25 7.38 -11.26 -17.38
N CYS A 26 8.65 -11.63 -17.23
CA CYS A 26 9.10 -12.46 -16.10
C CYS A 26 8.91 -11.74 -14.76
N LYS A 27 9.21 -10.44 -14.68
CA LYS A 27 8.99 -9.65 -13.46
C LYS A 27 7.51 -9.55 -13.11
N LEU A 28 6.65 -9.34 -14.10
CA LEU A 28 5.20 -9.28 -13.92
C LEU A 28 4.64 -10.64 -13.48
N LEU A 29 5.12 -11.73 -14.06
CA LEU A 29 4.76 -13.09 -13.64
C LEU A 29 5.19 -13.35 -12.19
N LEU A 30 6.40 -12.96 -11.80
CA LEU A 30 6.87 -13.09 -10.42
C LEU A 30 6.00 -12.32 -9.43
N LEU A 31 5.51 -11.12 -9.79
CA LEU A 31 4.57 -10.38 -8.97
C LEU A 31 3.23 -11.12 -8.78
N GLU A 32 2.75 -11.84 -9.79
CA GLU A 32 1.58 -12.70 -9.64
C GLU A 32 1.85 -13.89 -8.73
N GLN A 33 3.03 -14.50 -8.84
CA GLN A 33 3.44 -15.59 -7.96
C GLN A 33 3.60 -15.15 -6.49
N ILE A 34 3.99 -13.90 -6.23
CA ILE A 34 3.97 -13.32 -4.89
C ILE A 34 2.56 -13.32 -4.30
N LEU A 35 1.53 -13.04 -5.10
CA LEU A 35 0.15 -13.07 -4.59
C LEU A 35 -0.30 -14.50 -4.22
N GLU A 36 0.11 -15.48 -5.02
CA GLU A 36 -0.26 -16.89 -4.82
C GLU A 36 0.46 -17.51 -3.63
N LEU A 37 1.79 -17.32 -3.55
CA LEU A 37 2.68 -18.05 -2.63
C LEU A 37 3.29 -17.18 -1.52
N GLY A 38 3.24 -15.86 -1.66
CA GLY A 38 3.93 -14.93 -0.76
C GLY A 38 3.33 -14.88 0.64
N ASP A 39 4.18 -14.48 1.59
CA ASP A 39 3.82 -14.27 2.99
C ASP A 39 3.91 -12.78 3.37
N SER A 40 3.89 -12.47 4.66
CA SER A 40 4.00 -11.11 5.16
C SER A 40 5.31 -10.38 4.84
N LYS A 41 6.40 -11.10 4.57
CA LYS A 41 7.75 -10.54 4.32
C LYS A 41 7.84 -9.89 2.96
N GLU A 42 7.02 -10.33 2.02
CA GLU A 42 6.93 -9.82 0.65
C GLU A 42 6.35 -8.40 0.62
N ILE A 43 5.65 -7.98 1.68
CA ILE A 43 5.07 -6.63 1.75
C ILE A 43 6.14 -5.55 1.67
N SER A 44 7.29 -5.72 2.34
CA SER A 44 8.39 -4.75 2.31
C SER A 44 9.02 -4.66 0.91
N LEU A 45 9.09 -5.78 0.18
CA LEU A 45 9.52 -5.80 -1.22
C LEU A 45 8.52 -5.11 -2.14
N LEU A 46 7.22 -5.38 -1.98
CA LEU A 46 6.18 -4.77 -2.80
C LEU A 46 6.10 -3.25 -2.59
N LYS A 47 6.30 -2.76 -1.35
CA LYS A 47 6.42 -1.32 -1.06
C LYS A 47 7.59 -0.66 -1.82
N GLU A 48 8.72 -1.36 -1.93
CA GLU A 48 9.86 -0.86 -2.71
C GLU A 48 9.54 -0.81 -4.21
N LEU A 49 8.87 -1.85 -4.73
CA LEU A 49 8.50 -1.95 -6.14
C LEU A 49 7.42 -0.96 -6.58
N GLU A 50 6.62 -0.42 -5.66
CA GLU A 50 5.69 0.67 -5.98
C GLU A 50 6.40 1.93 -6.50
N ASN A 51 7.65 2.15 -6.10
CA ASN A 51 8.47 3.28 -6.55
C ASN A 51 9.36 2.92 -7.76
N HIS A 52 9.12 1.78 -8.40
CA HIS A 52 9.92 1.32 -9.53
C HIS A 52 9.77 2.27 -10.75
N THR A 53 10.86 2.45 -11.51
CA THR A 53 10.90 3.34 -12.68
C THR A 53 9.97 2.92 -13.82
N ASP A 54 9.65 1.61 -13.88
CA ASP A 54 8.72 1.06 -14.84
C ASP A 54 7.28 1.13 -14.28
N PRO A 55 6.37 1.88 -14.92
CA PRO A 55 5.00 2.08 -14.42
C PRO A 55 4.19 0.79 -14.36
N LYS A 56 4.46 -0.19 -15.24
CA LYS A 56 3.75 -1.48 -15.22
C LYS A 56 4.12 -2.29 -13.99
N ILE A 57 5.40 -2.25 -13.59
CA ILE A 57 5.88 -2.91 -12.37
C ILE A 57 5.29 -2.23 -11.14
N SER A 58 5.36 -0.89 -11.09
CA SER A 58 4.81 -0.09 -9.99
C SER A 58 3.31 -0.35 -9.77
N GLU A 59 2.50 -0.25 -10.83
CA GLU A 59 1.05 -0.48 -10.75
C GLU A 59 0.75 -1.91 -10.30
N LYS A 60 1.42 -2.90 -10.90
CA LYS A 60 1.23 -4.31 -10.56
C LYS A 60 1.64 -4.60 -9.12
N ALA A 61 2.75 -4.04 -8.64
CA ALA A 61 3.21 -4.19 -7.26
C ALA A 61 2.18 -3.64 -6.27
N SER A 62 1.58 -2.48 -6.56
CA SER A 62 0.55 -1.89 -5.69
C SER A 62 -0.72 -2.73 -5.64
N GLN A 63 -1.17 -3.25 -6.78
CA GLN A 63 -2.30 -4.17 -6.84
C GLN A 63 -2.04 -5.46 -6.06
N VAL A 64 -0.85 -6.05 -6.24
CA VAL A 64 -0.45 -7.28 -5.53
C VAL A 64 -0.33 -7.04 -4.03
N LYS A 65 0.27 -5.92 -3.60
CA LYS A 65 0.37 -5.52 -2.18
C LYS A 65 -1.01 -5.47 -1.53
N SER A 66 -1.95 -4.78 -2.19
CA SER A 66 -3.31 -4.61 -1.69
C SER A 66 -4.03 -5.96 -1.54
N LYS A 67 -3.92 -6.82 -2.56
CA LYS A 67 -4.53 -8.16 -2.53
C LYS A 67 -3.86 -9.09 -1.52
N LEU A 68 -2.54 -9.00 -1.35
CA LEU A 68 -1.79 -9.81 -0.40
C LEU A 68 -2.10 -9.40 1.05
N LEU A 69 -2.19 -8.10 1.34
CA LEU A 69 -2.63 -7.60 2.66
C LEU A 69 -4.04 -8.09 3.00
N TYR A 70 -4.96 -8.00 2.05
CA TYR A 70 -6.31 -8.54 2.20
C TYR A 70 -6.31 -10.04 2.49
N LYS A 71 -5.55 -10.84 1.71
CA LYS A 71 -5.39 -12.28 1.91
C LYS A 71 -4.81 -12.64 3.29
N LEU A 72 -3.92 -11.82 3.82
CA LEU A 72 -3.30 -12.00 5.13
C LEU A 72 -4.14 -11.44 6.29
N GLY A 73 -5.31 -10.87 6.03
CA GLY A 73 -6.16 -10.24 7.05
C GLY A 73 -5.51 -9.03 7.72
N LYS A 74 -4.53 -8.40 7.07
CA LYS A 74 -3.86 -7.20 7.59
C LYS A 74 -4.60 -5.94 7.15
N PRO A 75 -4.80 -4.95 8.04
CA PRO A 75 -5.40 -3.69 7.65
C PRO A 75 -4.52 -3.06 6.55
N GLN A 76 -5.16 -2.67 5.46
CA GLN A 76 -4.50 -1.86 4.45
C GLN A 76 -4.20 -0.51 5.10
N GLU A 77 -2.93 -0.08 5.12
CA GLU A 77 -2.61 1.32 5.43
C GLU A 77 -3.28 2.14 4.32
N VAL A 78 -4.48 2.66 4.60
CA VAL A 78 -5.10 3.68 3.78
C VAL A 78 -4.19 4.89 3.93
N GLU A 79 -3.25 5.05 3.01
CA GLU A 79 -2.60 6.33 2.85
C GLU A 79 -3.73 7.33 2.62
N ASN A 80 -4.02 8.18 3.62
CA ASN A 80 -4.94 9.29 3.45
C ASN A 80 -4.49 10.01 2.19
N PRO A 81 -5.22 9.94 1.07
CA PRO A 81 -4.77 10.58 -0.15
C PRO A 81 -4.91 12.07 0.11
N LEU A 82 -3.83 12.68 0.59
CA LEU A 82 -3.71 14.12 0.66
C LEU A 82 -3.97 14.61 -0.76
N LEU A 83 -4.91 15.56 -0.90
CA LEU A 83 -5.21 16.12 -2.21
C LEU A 83 -3.90 16.62 -2.82
N PRO A 84 -3.63 16.29 -4.11
CA PRO A 84 -2.46 16.79 -4.81
C PRO A 84 -2.31 18.30 -4.62
N MET A 85 -1.09 18.79 -4.43
CA MET A 85 -0.83 20.19 -4.06
C MET A 85 -1.41 21.20 -5.08
N ASN A 86 -1.49 20.82 -6.35
CA ASN A 86 -2.12 21.62 -7.40
C ASN A 86 -3.64 21.76 -7.26
N LEU A 87 -4.30 21.01 -6.37
CA LEU A 87 -5.71 21.10 -6.03
C LEU A 87 -5.96 21.86 -4.73
N CYS A 88 -4.91 22.41 -4.10
CA CYS A 88 -5.04 23.23 -2.89
C CYS A 88 -5.96 24.45 -3.12
N PHE A 89 -6.05 24.97 -4.37
CA PHE A 89 -6.94 26.07 -4.72
C PHE A 89 -8.43 25.78 -4.43
N LEU A 90 -8.84 24.51 -4.39
CA LEU A 90 -10.22 24.14 -4.10
C LEU A 90 -10.64 24.55 -2.68
N TYR A 91 -9.69 24.61 -1.74
CA TYR A 91 -9.97 25.10 -0.38
C TYR A 91 -10.34 26.59 -0.39
N ASP A 92 -9.63 27.38 -1.20
CA ASP A 92 -9.89 28.82 -1.33
C ASP A 92 -11.16 29.09 -2.15
N GLU A 93 -11.35 28.41 -3.28
CA GLU A 93 -12.49 28.61 -4.21
C GLU A 93 -13.83 28.25 -3.56
N PHE A 94 -13.87 27.12 -2.83
CA PHE A 94 -15.10 26.65 -2.18
C PHE A 94 -15.21 27.11 -0.71
N SER A 95 -14.27 27.93 -0.22
CA SER A 95 -14.18 28.31 1.20
C SER A 95 -14.20 27.10 2.15
N ILE A 96 -13.67 25.96 1.69
CA ILE A 96 -13.59 24.73 2.47
C ILE A 96 -12.43 24.92 3.45
N SER A 97 -12.74 24.95 4.73
CA SER A 97 -11.75 24.92 5.79
C SER A 97 -11.88 23.61 6.57
N PRO A 98 -10.78 23.01 7.06
CA PRO A 98 -10.86 21.83 7.89
C PRO A 98 -11.79 22.12 9.06
N ALA A 99 -12.75 21.22 9.30
CA ALA A 99 -13.65 21.35 10.43
C ALA A 99 -12.81 21.51 11.71
N LYS A 100 -13.15 22.48 12.55
CA LYS A 100 -12.58 22.55 13.90
C LYS A 100 -12.93 21.22 14.56
N VAL A 101 -11.92 20.49 15.03
CA VAL A 101 -12.13 19.26 15.79
C VAL A 101 -12.84 19.66 17.08
N ASP A 102 -14.16 19.58 17.05
CA ASP A 102 -15.01 19.78 18.20
C ASP A 102 -15.01 18.45 18.97
N LYS A 103 -14.39 18.47 20.15
CA LYS A 103 -14.26 17.28 21.01
C LYS A 103 -15.60 16.85 21.59
N ASP A 104 -16.61 17.72 21.51
CA ASP A 104 -17.95 17.49 22.03
C ASP A 104 -18.95 17.19 20.89
N LEU A 105 -18.48 17.06 19.65
CA LEU A 105 -19.29 16.65 18.50
C LEU A 105 -19.57 15.14 18.58
N ASP A 106 -20.62 14.79 19.33
CA ASP A 106 -21.23 13.47 19.24
C ASP A 106 -21.99 13.39 17.92
N PHE A 107 -21.46 12.63 16.95
CA PHE A 107 -22.10 12.49 15.66
C PHE A 107 -23.44 11.72 15.75
N GLY A 108 -23.80 11.16 16.91
CA GLY A 108 -25.08 10.48 17.11
C GLY A 108 -25.29 9.26 16.18
N VAL A 109 -24.27 8.91 15.41
CA VAL A 109 -24.24 7.72 14.56
C VAL A 109 -23.41 6.69 15.32
N THR A 110 -24.11 5.75 15.96
CA THR A 110 -23.49 4.54 16.45
C THR A 110 -22.93 3.77 15.25
N LEU A 111 -21.69 3.28 15.36
CA LEU A 111 -21.02 2.46 14.35
C LEU A 111 -21.61 1.04 14.32
N ASP A 112 -22.93 0.91 14.23
CA ASP A 112 -23.64 -0.37 14.21
C ASP A 112 -23.52 -1.09 12.85
N ILE A 113 -22.81 -0.48 11.90
CA ILE A 113 -22.65 -1.00 10.53
C ILE A 113 -21.64 -2.17 10.48
N PHE A 114 -20.87 -2.41 11.54
CA PHE A 114 -19.93 -3.54 11.61
C PHE A 114 -20.47 -4.76 12.38
N GLU A 115 -21.69 -4.72 12.91
CA GLU A 115 -22.34 -5.87 13.56
C GLU A 115 -23.49 -6.38 12.68
N SER A 116 -23.15 -7.16 11.65
CA SER A 116 -24.11 -8.05 11.01
C SER A 116 -23.38 -9.36 10.69
N ASP A 117 -23.90 -10.45 11.28
CA ASP A 117 -23.46 -11.85 11.21
C ASP A 117 -22.99 -12.34 9.82
#